data_AF-A0A1Y3B8B1-F1
#
_entry.id   AF-A0A1Y3B8B1-F1
#
_cell.length_a   1.000
_cell.length_b   1.000
_cell.length_c   1.000
_cell.angle_alpha   90.00
_cell.angle_beta   90.00
_cell.angle_gamma   90.00
#
_symmetry.space_group_name_H-M   'P 1'
#
loop_
_entity.id
_entity.type
_entity.pdbx_description
1 polymer ?
#
loop_
_entity_poly.entity_id
_entity_poly.type
_entity_poly.pdbx_seq_one_letter_code
_entity_poly.pdbx_strand_id
1 'polypeptide(L)'
;MEPLSRLLETCDKIEVDDISRNHLLFIDDIKLLATDQPMLQHLCDCTLRFMQKVGFKINKQKSATNTRIDDFVETELDQINGYKYLGVYENSNNIIKEENKILIKDKVINRISKLCQTKLNAINLFSAINEYAISNINYFVGLAPYKVNEFKQFDKDIRRILYQYNIIRKSSNIDRLYLNRKELGRNLTNIEHRAELILLGLHEYLGRNNESRTILSNEVSNGTYLGMIKYNLSEKYCVEMFDLSIIKEKQKTKIHESISAKKLHSELFNNDNVDIKMSSLWLSKANISPQQEGILCKIQDRNLYFNNTTCPCKRSLKSVDHLATRCGRMAHNQYKHRHDEVARSIHLFLANQYGITKRKRMKNYVCESVVSNNNVVIKYDNPISTELVIQHNRPDILVHDKQKNEIMIIEIGITNKEILDQVEKEKMIKYDLLSKELASLHNANVTTIPVVMTWDGLTTKNLAKHIGKIGLPNKILAYIQQGVIRHTSDIILNDLGQAE
;
A
#
# COMPACT_ATOMS: atom_id res chain seq x y z
N MET A 1 -43.76 2.27 6.47
CA MET A 1 -43.64 1.42 5.27
C MET A 1 -43.96 -0.04 5.55
N GLU A 2 -43.63 -0.57 6.73
CA GLU A 2 -44.06 -1.92 7.16
C GLU A 2 -45.57 -2.23 6.94
N PRO A 3 -46.53 -1.33 7.26
CA PRO A 3 -47.94 -1.63 7.00
C PRO A 3 -48.31 -1.73 5.52
N LEU A 4 -47.56 -1.06 4.63
CA LEU A 4 -47.70 -1.23 3.18
C LEU A 4 -47.19 -2.60 2.76
N SER A 5 -46.05 -3.03 3.28
CA SER A 5 -45.49 -4.34 2.97
C SER A 5 -46.48 -5.46 3.32
N ARG A 6 -47.07 -5.44 4.52
CA ARG A 6 -48.12 -6.39 4.92
C ARG A 6 -49.36 -6.36 4.03
N LEU A 7 -49.76 -5.17 3.55
CA LEU A 7 -50.87 -5.06 2.59
C LEU A 7 -50.49 -5.74 1.27
N LEU A 8 -49.32 -5.45 0.72
CA LEU A 8 -48.85 -6.01 -0.54
C LEU A 8 -48.60 -7.52 -0.44
N GLU A 9 -48.22 -8.04 0.73
CA GLU A 9 -48.05 -9.48 0.97
C GLU A 9 -49.34 -10.30 0.80
N THR A 10 -50.52 -9.65 0.82
CA THR A 10 -51.82 -10.29 0.57
C THR A 10 -52.17 -10.40 -0.92
N CYS A 11 -51.48 -9.64 -1.79
CA CYS A 11 -51.63 -9.75 -3.24
C CYS A 11 -50.82 -10.94 -3.77
N ASP A 12 -51.14 -11.46 -4.95
CA ASP A 12 -50.37 -12.58 -5.50
C ASP A 12 -48.93 -12.16 -5.83
N LYS A 13 -48.07 -13.18 -5.89
CA LYS A 13 -46.62 -13.05 -5.86
C LYS A 13 -46.01 -13.77 -7.05
N ILE A 14 -44.85 -13.28 -7.47
CA ILE A 14 -43.99 -14.04 -8.38
C ILE A 14 -43.29 -15.11 -7.55
N GLU A 15 -43.41 -16.36 -7.98
CA GLU A 15 -42.75 -17.50 -7.38
C GLU A 15 -41.60 -17.97 -8.27
N VAL A 16 -40.40 -18.03 -7.69
CA VAL A 16 -39.20 -18.59 -8.31
C VAL A 16 -38.57 -19.51 -7.27
N ASP A 17 -38.60 -20.81 -7.55
CA ASP A 17 -38.22 -21.87 -6.60
C ASP A 17 -38.91 -21.67 -5.24
N ASP A 18 -38.14 -21.51 -4.15
CA ASP A 18 -38.65 -21.29 -2.79
C ASP A 18 -38.90 -19.81 -2.43
N ILE A 19 -38.70 -18.88 -3.38
CA ILE A 19 -38.86 -17.44 -3.15
C ILE A 19 -40.16 -16.96 -3.78
N SER A 20 -41.02 -16.37 -2.95
CA SER A 20 -42.26 -15.72 -3.36
C SER A 20 -42.26 -14.24 -2.97
N ARG A 21 -42.28 -13.34 -3.97
CA ARG A 21 -42.21 -11.88 -3.76
C ARG A 21 -43.04 -11.13 -4.83
N ASN A 22 -43.63 -10.00 -4.44
CA ASN A 22 -44.25 -9.03 -5.36
C ASN A 22 -43.74 -7.59 -5.16
N HIS A 23 -42.87 -7.36 -4.17
CA HIS A 23 -42.25 -6.06 -3.96
C HIS A 23 -40.88 -6.17 -3.30
N LEU A 24 -40.04 -5.16 -3.54
CA LEU A 24 -38.83 -4.85 -2.79
C LEU A 24 -38.97 -3.45 -2.22
N LEU A 25 -38.59 -3.28 -0.96
CA LEU A 25 -38.73 -2.01 -0.26
C LEU A 25 -37.43 -1.64 0.44
N PHE A 26 -36.92 -0.46 0.14
CA PHE A 26 -35.75 0.11 0.79
C PHE A 26 -36.03 1.58 1.14
N ILE A 27 -36.41 1.81 2.41
CA ILE A 27 -36.82 3.13 2.92
C ILE A 27 -38.00 3.69 2.09
N ASP A 28 -37.74 4.63 1.18
CA ASP A 28 -38.71 5.28 0.30
C ASP A 28 -38.70 4.72 -1.12
N ASP A 29 -37.66 3.97 -1.50
CA ASP A 29 -37.58 3.27 -2.79
C ASP A 29 -38.42 1.98 -2.72
N ILE A 30 -39.48 1.94 -3.53
CA ILE A 30 -40.38 0.79 -3.66
C ILE A 30 -40.30 0.28 -5.09
N LYS A 31 -40.06 -1.02 -5.23
CA LYS A 31 -40.11 -1.72 -6.51
C LYS A 31 -41.21 -2.77 -6.47
N LEU A 32 -42.18 -2.67 -7.37
CA LEU A 32 -43.27 -3.63 -7.50
C LEU A 32 -42.95 -4.61 -8.64
N LEU A 33 -43.31 -5.88 -8.45
CA LEU A 33 -43.01 -6.98 -9.36
C LEU A 33 -44.30 -7.79 -9.61
N ALA A 34 -44.61 -8.05 -10.87
CA ALA A 34 -45.76 -8.86 -11.27
C ALA A 34 -45.43 -9.69 -12.54
N THR A 35 -46.18 -10.76 -12.77
CA THR A 35 -46.07 -11.61 -13.97
C THR A 35 -46.75 -10.99 -15.20
N ASP A 36 -47.76 -10.16 -14.98
CA ASP A 36 -48.53 -9.51 -16.04
C ASP A 36 -48.94 -8.07 -15.65
N GLN A 37 -49.41 -7.33 -16.66
CA GLN A 37 -49.80 -5.93 -16.51
C GLN A 37 -51.02 -5.73 -15.58
N PRO A 38 -52.11 -6.52 -15.65
CA PRO A 38 -53.24 -6.40 -14.73
C PRO A 38 -52.84 -6.53 -13.26
N MET A 39 -51.99 -7.50 -12.94
CA MET A 39 -51.48 -7.70 -11.58
C MET A 39 -50.61 -6.51 -11.14
N LEU A 40 -49.74 -6.00 -12.01
CA LEU A 40 -48.91 -4.84 -11.71
C LEU A 40 -49.78 -3.61 -11.39
N GLN A 41 -50.82 -3.38 -12.21
CA GLN A 41 -51.79 -2.31 -11.98
C GLN A 41 -52.46 -2.44 -10.61
N HIS A 42 -52.88 -3.66 -10.23
CA HIS A 42 -53.48 -3.90 -8.93
C HIS A 42 -52.54 -3.54 -7.77
N LEU A 43 -51.26 -3.93 -7.85
CA LEU A 43 -50.23 -3.59 -6.85
C LEU A 43 -50.00 -2.08 -6.76
N CYS A 44 -49.96 -1.38 -7.91
CA CYS A 44 -49.87 0.08 -7.98
C CYS A 44 -51.07 0.75 -7.30
N ASP A 45 -52.30 0.30 -7.57
CA ASP A 45 -53.53 0.86 -6.99
C ASP A 45 -53.62 0.65 -5.48
N CYS A 46 -53.20 -0.53 -5.01
CA CYS A 46 -53.07 -0.82 -3.57
C CYS A 46 -52.06 0.12 -2.91
N THR A 47 -50.91 0.33 -3.55
CA THR A 47 -49.86 1.23 -3.08
C THR A 47 -50.35 2.69 -3.03
N LEU A 48 -50.99 3.18 -4.10
CA LEU A 48 -51.56 4.54 -4.16
C LEU A 48 -52.56 4.81 -3.04
N ARG A 49 -53.54 3.92 -2.89
CA ARG A 49 -54.58 4.05 -1.86
C ARG A 49 -53.97 4.07 -0.46
N PHE A 50 -52.96 3.25 -0.22
CA PHE A 50 -52.24 3.26 1.05
C PHE A 50 -51.51 4.59 1.27
N MET A 51 -50.73 5.06 0.28
CA MET A 51 -49.97 6.30 0.39
C MET A 51 -50.88 7.50 0.66
N GLN A 52 -52.02 7.59 -0.04
CA GLN A 52 -53.02 8.63 0.15
C GLN A 52 -53.61 8.60 1.57
N LYS A 53 -53.95 7.40 2.09
CA LYS A 53 -54.48 7.25 3.46
C LYS A 53 -53.50 7.69 4.53
N VAL A 54 -52.21 7.46 4.32
CA VAL A 54 -51.14 7.84 5.27
C VAL A 54 -50.68 9.29 5.06
N GLY A 55 -51.12 9.96 4.00
CA GLY A 55 -50.76 11.35 3.69
C GLY A 55 -49.44 11.52 2.94
N PHE A 56 -48.90 10.45 2.35
CA PHE A 56 -47.69 10.51 1.51
C PHE A 56 -48.01 10.80 0.04
N LYS A 57 -47.07 11.48 -0.64
CA LYS A 57 -47.14 11.81 -2.06
C LYS A 57 -46.06 11.06 -2.82
N ILE A 58 -46.43 10.50 -3.97
CA ILE A 58 -45.49 9.82 -4.88
C ILE A 58 -44.79 10.86 -5.75
N ASN A 59 -43.48 10.72 -5.92
CA ASN A 59 -42.69 11.56 -6.81
C ASN A 59 -42.70 10.96 -8.24
N LYS A 60 -43.67 11.37 -9.05
CA LYS A 60 -43.87 10.85 -10.42
C LYS A 60 -42.64 10.98 -11.33
N GLN A 61 -41.83 12.04 -11.16
CA GLN A 61 -40.60 12.28 -11.93
C GLN A 61 -39.48 11.28 -11.62
N LYS A 62 -39.52 10.66 -10.43
CA LYS A 62 -38.57 9.62 -10.01
C LYS A 62 -39.15 8.21 -10.14
N SER A 63 -40.44 8.08 -10.39
CA SER A 63 -41.09 6.79 -10.60
C SER A 63 -40.98 6.39 -12.07
N ALA A 64 -40.91 5.08 -12.32
CA ALA A 64 -40.79 4.54 -13.66
C ALA A 64 -41.54 3.19 -13.73
N THR A 65 -42.13 2.87 -14.89
CA THR A 65 -42.88 1.62 -15.11
C THR A 65 -42.69 1.14 -16.55
N ASN A 66 -42.69 -0.18 -16.75
CA ASN A 66 -42.62 -0.81 -18.08
C ASN A 66 -44.01 -1.06 -18.69
N THR A 67 -45.08 -0.54 -18.07
CA THR A 67 -46.47 -0.67 -18.51
C THR A 67 -47.15 0.70 -18.55
N ARG A 68 -48.15 0.88 -19.43
CA ARG A 68 -48.89 2.15 -19.49
C ARG A 68 -49.84 2.28 -18.31
N ILE A 69 -49.39 2.99 -17.27
CA ILE A 69 -50.16 3.32 -16.07
C ILE A 69 -50.16 4.84 -15.92
N ASP A 70 -51.12 5.50 -16.58
CA ASP A 70 -51.15 6.96 -16.78
C ASP A 70 -51.23 7.77 -15.47
N ASP A 71 -51.67 7.17 -14.36
CA ASP A 71 -51.81 7.85 -13.06
C ASP A 71 -50.58 7.76 -12.14
N PHE A 72 -49.62 6.86 -12.41
CA PHE A 72 -48.58 6.46 -11.44
C PHE A 72 -47.18 7.02 -11.75
N VAL A 73 -46.87 7.29 -13.03
CA VAL A 73 -45.49 7.44 -13.50
C VAL A 73 -45.39 8.38 -14.70
N GLU A 74 -44.37 9.24 -14.74
CA GLU A 74 -44.06 10.07 -15.93
C GLU A 74 -43.02 9.42 -16.87
N THR A 75 -42.25 8.43 -16.41
CA THR A 75 -41.16 7.80 -17.17
C THR A 75 -41.48 6.38 -17.59
N GLU A 76 -41.57 6.13 -18.90
CA GLU A 76 -41.69 4.78 -19.46
C GLU A 76 -40.33 4.06 -19.42
N LEU A 77 -40.30 2.87 -18.84
CA LEU A 77 -39.14 1.99 -18.82
C LEU A 77 -39.11 1.15 -20.08
N ASP A 78 -38.32 1.58 -21.06
CA ASP A 78 -38.00 0.78 -22.22
C ASP A 78 -36.70 -0.03 -22.02
N GLN A 79 -36.41 -0.90 -22.98
CA GLN A 79 -35.20 -1.74 -22.97
C GLN A 79 -33.90 -0.93 -23.12
N ILE A 80 -33.98 0.30 -23.65
CA ILE A 80 -32.83 1.11 -24.06
C ILE A 80 -32.37 2.01 -22.91
N ASN A 81 -33.28 2.80 -22.37
CA ASN A 81 -33.06 3.80 -21.34
C ASN A 81 -32.89 3.18 -19.94
N GLY A 82 -33.66 2.13 -19.63
CA GLY A 82 -33.63 1.44 -18.33
C GLY A 82 -33.95 2.34 -17.13
N TYR A 83 -33.83 1.80 -15.93
CA TYR A 83 -34.05 2.50 -14.65
C TYR A 83 -32.86 2.34 -13.72
N LYS A 84 -32.63 3.32 -12.84
CA LYS A 84 -31.64 3.21 -11.79
C LYS A 84 -32.28 2.93 -10.44
N TYR A 85 -32.23 1.69 -9.98
CA TYR A 85 -32.73 1.27 -8.67
C TYR A 85 -31.55 1.05 -7.70
N LEU A 86 -31.57 1.70 -6.54
CA LEU A 86 -30.50 1.62 -5.51
C LEU A 86 -29.07 1.84 -6.04
N GLY A 87 -28.93 2.64 -7.10
CA GLY A 87 -27.64 2.92 -7.71
C GLY A 87 -27.26 2.03 -8.89
N VAL A 88 -28.01 0.97 -9.19
CA VAL A 88 -27.77 0.00 -10.26
C VAL A 88 -28.73 0.25 -11.43
N TYR A 89 -28.19 0.30 -12.64
CA TYR A 89 -28.98 0.38 -13.86
C TYR A 89 -29.54 -0.99 -14.25
N GLU A 90 -30.85 -1.06 -14.46
CA GLU A 90 -31.59 -2.26 -14.83
C GLU A 90 -32.47 -1.93 -16.05
N ASN A 91 -32.78 -2.91 -16.89
CA ASN A 91 -33.73 -2.73 -18.00
C ASN A 91 -35.18 -3.00 -17.55
N SER A 92 -36.13 -2.85 -18.49
CA SER A 92 -37.57 -3.11 -18.27
C SER A 92 -37.90 -4.53 -17.77
N ASN A 93 -36.97 -5.48 -17.91
CA ASN A 93 -37.11 -6.87 -17.48
C ASN A 93 -36.35 -7.16 -16.17
N ASN A 94 -35.92 -6.12 -15.43
CA ASN A 94 -35.14 -6.24 -14.20
C ASN A 94 -33.76 -6.89 -14.37
N ILE A 95 -33.21 -6.89 -15.59
CA ILE A 95 -31.85 -7.40 -15.85
C ILE A 95 -30.86 -6.27 -15.64
N ILE A 96 -29.81 -6.53 -14.85
CA ILE A 96 -28.72 -5.59 -14.60
C ILE A 96 -27.96 -5.34 -15.90
N LYS A 97 -27.88 -4.06 -16.27
CA LYS A 97 -27.26 -3.62 -17.52
C LYS A 97 -25.73 -3.64 -17.45
N GLU A 98 -25.08 -4.03 -18.55
CA GLU A 98 -23.61 -4.04 -18.70
C GLU A 98 -22.99 -2.63 -18.53
N GLU A 99 -23.76 -1.59 -18.85
CA GLU A 99 -23.42 -0.19 -18.70
C GLU A 99 -22.99 0.17 -17.26
N ASN A 100 -23.48 -0.55 -16.23
CA ASN A 100 -23.00 -0.38 -14.87
C ASN A 100 -21.49 -0.58 -14.75
N LYS A 101 -20.93 -1.58 -15.45
CA LYS A 101 -19.50 -1.87 -15.42
C LYS A 101 -18.69 -0.70 -16.00
N ILE A 102 -19.16 -0.14 -17.11
CA ILE A 102 -18.54 1.01 -17.78
C ILE A 102 -18.58 2.24 -16.86
N LEU A 103 -19.76 2.59 -16.36
CA LEU A 103 -19.95 3.75 -15.49
C LEU A 103 -19.08 3.68 -14.23
N ILE A 104 -18.98 2.51 -13.59
CA ILE A 104 -18.16 2.32 -12.40
C ILE A 104 -16.68 2.34 -12.74
N LYS A 105 -16.27 1.71 -13.84
CA LYS A 105 -14.91 1.78 -14.33
C LYS A 105 -14.48 3.23 -14.56
N ASP A 106 -15.25 3.99 -15.32
CA ASP A 106 -14.98 5.39 -15.63
C ASP A 106 -14.96 6.24 -14.36
N LYS A 107 -15.88 6.00 -13.41
CA LYS A 107 -15.88 6.69 -12.12
C LYS A 107 -14.59 6.45 -11.34
N VAL A 108 -14.12 5.20 -11.25
CA VAL A 108 -12.86 4.85 -10.56
C VAL A 108 -11.66 5.47 -11.28
N ILE A 109 -11.57 5.30 -12.60
CA ILE A 109 -10.48 5.83 -13.44
C ILE A 109 -10.40 7.36 -13.35
N ASN A 110 -11.53 8.05 -13.40
CA ASN A 110 -11.61 9.51 -13.24
C ASN A 110 -11.17 9.96 -11.84
N ARG A 111 -11.56 9.24 -10.78
CA ARG A 111 -11.11 9.54 -9.42
C ARG A 111 -9.60 9.35 -9.27
N ILE A 112 -9.05 8.26 -9.78
CA ILE A 112 -7.60 8.00 -9.73
C ILE A 112 -6.84 9.08 -10.51
N SER A 113 -7.32 9.45 -11.69
CA SER A 113 -6.70 10.51 -12.50
C SER A 113 -6.67 11.86 -11.75
N LYS A 114 -7.78 12.25 -11.12
CA LYS A 114 -7.84 13.46 -10.28
C LYS A 114 -6.91 13.37 -9.07
N LEU A 115 -6.85 12.21 -8.40
CA LEU A 115 -5.93 11.99 -7.28
C LEU A 115 -4.46 12.11 -7.69
N CYS A 116 -4.08 11.60 -8.87
CA CYS A 116 -2.71 11.68 -9.38
C CYS A 116 -2.24 13.12 -9.67
N GLN A 117 -3.17 14.06 -9.86
CA GLN A 117 -2.88 15.49 -10.05
C GLN A 117 -2.69 16.25 -8.73
N THR A 118 -3.03 15.64 -7.59
CA THR A 118 -2.88 16.26 -6.27
C THR A 118 -1.41 16.28 -5.82
N LYS A 119 -1.11 17.09 -4.80
CA LYS A 119 0.22 17.15 -4.15
C LYS A 119 0.36 16.17 -2.97
N LEU A 120 -0.44 15.10 -2.95
CA LEU A 120 -0.35 14.09 -1.89
C LEU A 120 0.99 13.36 -1.95
N ASN A 121 1.54 13.05 -0.77
CA ASN A 121 2.67 12.13 -0.69
C ASN A 121 2.24 10.71 -1.10
N ALA A 122 3.22 9.84 -1.35
CA ALA A 122 2.96 8.48 -1.84
C ALA A 122 2.01 7.69 -0.92
N ILE A 123 2.22 7.74 0.40
CA ILE A 123 1.40 7.02 1.39
C ILE A 123 -0.07 7.45 1.27
N ASN A 124 -0.32 8.76 1.28
CA ASN A 124 -1.66 9.31 1.22
C ASN A 124 -2.32 9.10 -0.15
N LEU A 125 -1.55 9.15 -1.24
CA LEU A 125 -2.07 8.89 -2.57
C LEU A 125 -2.61 7.45 -2.68
N PHE A 126 -1.82 6.44 -2.29
CA PHE A 126 -2.25 5.05 -2.40
C PHE A 126 -3.39 4.72 -1.44
N SER A 127 -3.41 5.29 -0.22
CA SER A 127 -4.57 5.19 0.68
C SER A 127 -5.82 5.80 0.05
N ALA A 128 -5.74 7.01 -0.51
CA ALA A 128 -6.85 7.65 -1.19
C ALA A 128 -7.34 6.86 -2.42
N ILE A 129 -6.43 6.29 -3.22
CA ILE A 129 -6.81 5.42 -4.35
C ILE A 129 -7.60 4.21 -3.84
N ASN A 130 -7.13 3.54 -2.78
CA ASN A 130 -7.80 2.35 -2.24
C ASN A 130 -9.17 2.69 -1.63
N GLU A 131 -9.22 3.71 -0.77
CA GLU A 131 -10.38 4.01 0.08
C GLU A 131 -11.42 4.87 -0.64
N TYR A 132 -11.01 5.80 -1.49
CA TYR A 132 -11.92 6.72 -2.18
C TYR A 132 -12.21 6.34 -3.62
N ALA A 133 -11.25 5.77 -4.36
CA ALA A 133 -11.47 5.39 -5.76
C ALA A 133 -11.91 3.92 -5.88
N ILE A 134 -11.06 2.96 -5.52
CA ILE A 134 -11.31 1.52 -5.74
C ILE A 134 -12.55 1.05 -4.96
N SER A 135 -12.81 1.57 -3.77
CA SER A 135 -13.97 1.19 -2.94
C SER A 135 -15.33 1.32 -3.65
N ASN A 136 -15.46 2.17 -4.68
CA ASN A 136 -16.71 2.32 -5.44
C ASN A 136 -17.12 1.04 -6.17
N ILE A 137 -16.17 0.15 -6.47
CA ILE A 137 -16.49 -1.11 -7.16
C ILE A 137 -17.15 -2.12 -6.22
N ASN A 138 -16.95 -2.01 -4.89
CA ASN A 138 -17.28 -3.07 -3.94
C ASN A 138 -18.74 -3.52 -4.04
N TYR A 139 -19.66 -2.56 -4.14
CA TYR A 139 -21.09 -2.82 -4.23
C TYR A 139 -21.47 -3.56 -5.53
N PHE A 140 -20.73 -3.33 -6.61
CA PHE A 140 -21.06 -3.86 -7.94
C PHE A 140 -20.43 -5.20 -8.26
N VAL A 141 -19.36 -5.60 -7.55
CA VAL A 141 -18.61 -6.85 -7.83
C VAL A 141 -19.52 -8.09 -7.83
N GLY A 142 -20.45 -8.18 -6.88
CA GLY A 142 -21.38 -9.30 -6.75
C GLY A 142 -22.75 -9.09 -7.41
N LEU A 143 -22.96 -7.96 -8.09
CA LEU A 143 -24.24 -7.61 -8.72
C LEU A 143 -24.12 -7.59 -10.24
N ALA A 144 -23.10 -6.92 -10.77
CA ALA A 144 -22.88 -6.87 -12.21
C ALA A 144 -22.20 -8.18 -12.68
N PRO A 145 -22.55 -8.68 -13.88
CA PRO A 145 -22.09 -9.99 -14.38
C PRO A 145 -20.62 -9.97 -14.86
N TYR A 146 -19.68 -9.65 -13.97
CA TYR A 146 -18.25 -9.56 -14.30
C TYR A 146 -17.64 -10.93 -14.63
N LYS A 147 -16.80 -10.95 -15.66
CA LYS A 147 -15.90 -12.07 -15.98
C LYS A 147 -14.54 -11.86 -15.30
N VAL A 148 -13.85 -12.96 -14.97
CA VAL A 148 -12.53 -12.95 -14.29
C VAL A 148 -11.51 -12.03 -14.98
N ASN A 149 -11.45 -12.07 -16.30
CA ASN A 149 -10.50 -11.27 -17.08
C ASN A 149 -10.80 -9.76 -17.05
N GLU A 150 -12.02 -9.34 -16.72
CA GLU A 150 -12.38 -7.92 -16.63
C GLU A 150 -11.74 -7.25 -15.42
N PHE A 151 -11.54 -7.96 -14.30
CA PHE A 151 -10.84 -7.40 -13.14
C PHE A 151 -9.34 -7.23 -13.40
N LYS A 152 -8.70 -8.22 -14.03
CA LYS A 152 -7.33 -8.07 -14.58
C LYS A 152 -7.26 -6.92 -15.58
N GLN A 153 -8.33 -6.79 -16.36
CA GLN A 153 -8.71 -5.68 -17.21
C GLN A 153 -8.42 -4.33 -16.55
N PHE A 154 -9.18 -4.15 -15.48
CA PHE A 154 -9.25 -2.97 -14.65
C PHE A 154 -7.91 -2.64 -13.99
N ASP A 155 -7.24 -3.65 -13.43
CA ASP A 155 -5.91 -3.48 -12.84
C ASP A 155 -4.89 -2.92 -13.87
N LYS A 156 -4.93 -3.39 -15.13
CA LYS A 156 -4.08 -2.83 -16.20
C LYS A 156 -4.41 -1.38 -16.49
N ASP A 157 -5.69 -1.01 -16.53
CA ASP A 157 -6.11 0.36 -16.82
C ASP A 157 -5.73 1.33 -15.70
N ILE A 158 -5.82 0.91 -14.43
CA ILE A 158 -5.31 1.69 -13.29
C ILE A 158 -3.81 1.91 -13.43
N ARG A 159 -3.04 0.85 -13.72
CA ARG A 159 -1.59 0.98 -13.91
C ARG A 159 -1.26 1.93 -15.05
N ARG A 160 -2.02 1.92 -16.16
CA ARG A 160 -1.83 2.85 -17.29
C ARG A 160 -1.92 4.32 -16.86
N ILE A 161 -2.87 4.67 -15.98
CA ILE A 161 -2.97 6.02 -15.41
C ILE A 161 -1.74 6.32 -14.57
N LEU A 162 -1.37 5.41 -13.65
CA LEU A 162 -0.19 5.62 -12.80
C LEU A 162 1.11 5.76 -13.61
N TYR A 163 1.22 5.10 -14.76
CA TYR A 163 2.28 5.30 -15.74
C TYR A 163 2.26 6.70 -16.36
N GLN A 164 1.08 7.18 -16.80
CA GLN A 164 0.92 8.51 -17.39
C GLN A 164 1.40 9.63 -16.44
N TYR A 165 1.20 9.47 -15.13
CA TYR A 165 1.65 10.43 -14.12
C TYR A 165 3.03 10.14 -13.53
N ASN A 166 3.81 9.23 -14.13
CA ASN A 166 5.16 8.82 -13.70
C ASN A 166 5.26 8.26 -12.27
N ILE A 167 4.14 7.76 -11.73
CA ILE A 167 4.06 7.15 -10.39
C ILE A 167 4.63 5.72 -10.41
N ILE A 168 4.42 5.02 -11.53
CA ILE A 168 5.08 3.75 -11.86
C ILE A 168 5.99 3.99 -13.04
N ARG A 169 7.17 3.36 -13.06
CA ARG A 169 8.18 3.53 -14.11
C ARG A 169 8.22 2.31 -15.02
N LYS A 170 8.69 2.50 -16.26
CA LYS A 170 8.82 1.39 -17.23
C LYS A 170 9.65 0.27 -16.60
N SER A 171 9.19 -0.96 -16.84
CA SER A 171 9.74 -2.20 -16.29
C SER A 171 9.54 -2.44 -14.80
N SER A 172 9.03 -1.48 -13.98
CA SER A 172 8.86 -1.63 -12.52
C SER A 172 8.27 -2.99 -12.10
N ASN A 173 8.69 -3.47 -10.93
CA ASN A 173 8.11 -4.66 -10.32
C ASN A 173 6.63 -4.43 -9.98
N ILE A 174 5.73 -4.95 -10.82
CA ILE A 174 4.28 -4.78 -10.67
C ILE A 174 3.77 -5.52 -9.43
N ASP A 175 4.36 -6.66 -9.10
CA ASP A 175 3.94 -7.47 -7.96
C ASP A 175 4.16 -6.70 -6.64
N ARG A 176 5.29 -5.98 -6.56
CA ARG A 176 5.61 -5.08 -5.44
C ARG A 176 4.60 -3.94 -5.23
N LEU A 177 3.90 -3.52 -6.28
CA LEU A 177 2.87 -2.49 -6.18
C LEU A 177 1.73 -2.91 -5.24
N TYR A 178 1.42 -4.20 -5.24
CA TYR A 178 0.30 -4.81 -4.51
C TYR A 178 0.68 -5.34 -3.13
N LEU A 179 1.97 -5.35 -2.78
CA LEU A 179 2.45 -5.73 -1.45
C LEU A 179 2.21 -4.62 -0.41
N ASN A 180 2.13 -5.02 0.86
CA ASN A 180 1.99 -4.10 1.98
C ASN A 180 3.25 -3.23 2.14
N ARG A 181 3.07 -1.97 2.56
CA ARG A 181 4.19 -1.04 2.84
C ARG A 181 5.13 -1.51 3.95
N LYS A 182 4.70 -2.37 4.87
CA LYS A 182 5.55 -3.00 5.89
C LYS A 182 6.35 -4.19 5.37
N GLU A 183 6.09 -4.60 4.13
CA GLU A 183 6.65 -5.77 3.46
C GLU A 183 7.32 -5.34 2.15
N LEU A 184 7.99 -4.19 2.18
CA LEU A 184 8.67 -3.55 1.05
C LEU A 184 7.76 -3.16 -0.14
N GLY A 185 6.43 -3.26 0.00
CA GLY A 185 5.45 -2.93 -1.03
C GLY A 185 4.98 -1.48 -1.08
N ARG A 186 4.08 -1.18 -2.01
CA ARG A 186 3.50 0.18 -2.21
C ARG A 186 2.03 0.31 -1.82
N ASN A 187 1.40 -0.81 -1.46
CA ASN A 187 0.05 -0.89 -0.91
C ASN A 187 -1.04 -0.36 -1.85
N LEU A 188 -0.96 -0.64 -3.15
CA LEU A 188 -2.11 -0.54 -4.04
C LEU A 188 -3.00 -1.77 -3.88
N THR A 189 -4.31 -1.61 -3.86
CA THR A 189 -5.23 -2.75 -3.87
C THR A 189 -5.31 -3.37 -5.26
N ASN A 190 -5.10 -4.68 -5.36
CA ASN A 190 -5.35 -5.45 -6.58
C ASN A 190 -6.86 -5.70 -6.70
N ILE A 191 -7.47 -5.30 -7.82
CA ILE A 191 -8.93 -5.38 -8.01
C ILE A 191 -9.37 -6.84 -8.12
N GLU A 192 -8.63 -7.67 -8.85
CA GLU A 192 -8.94 -9.10 -8.96
C GLU A 192 -8.97 -9.77 -7.58
N HIS A 193 -7.92 -9.58 -6.77
CA HIS A 193 -7.84 -10.13 -5.42
C HIS A 193 -8.95 -9.60 -4.51
N ARG A 194 -9.30 -8.32 -4.65
CA ARG A 194 -10.40 -7.72 -3.88
C ARG A 194 -11.75 -8.30 -4.28
N ALA A 195 -11.98 -8.49 -5.57
CA ALA A 195 -13.22 -9.04 -6.10
C ALA A 195 -13.42 -10.49 -5.62
N GLU A 196 -12.37 -11.31 -5.67
CA GLU A 196 -12.39 -12.67 -5.14
C GLU A 196 -12.86 -12.75 -3.68
N LEU A 197 -12.35 -11.88 -2.82
CA LEU A 197 -12.73 -11.84 -1.41
C LEU A 197 -14.17 -11.37 -1.19
N ILE A 198 -14.63 -10.40 -1.99
CA ILE A 198 -16.03 -9.94 -1.95
C ILE A 198 -16.97 -11.05 -2.39
N LEU A 199 -16.66 -11.72 -3.50
CA LEU A 199 -17.47 -12.82 -4.05
C LEU A 199 -17.50 -14.02 -3.10
N LEU A 200 -16.37 -14.39 -2.50
CA LEU A 200 -16.34 -15.47 -1.52
C LEU A 200 -17.20 -15.13 -0.29
N GLY A 201 -17.06 -13.91 0.25
CA GLY A 201 -17.87 -13.46 1.38
C GLY A 201 -19.38 -13.42 1.05
N LEU A 202 -19.73 -12.98 -0.16
CA LEU A 202 -21.13 -12.97 -0.63
C LEU A 202 -21.66 -14.40 -0.83
N HIS A 203 -20.87 -15.29 -1.43
CA HIS A 203 -21.23 -16.70 -1.59
C HIS A 203 -21.47 -17.38 -0.23
N GLU A 204 -20.62 -17.13 0.75
CA GLU A 204 -20.81 -17.66 2.11
C GLU A 204 -22.05 -17.07 2.79
N TYR A 205 -22.28 -15.77 2.63
CA TYR A 205 -23.45 -15.10 3.19
C TYR A 205 -24.76 -15.67 2.62
N LEU A 206 -24.85 -15.81 1.29
CA LEU A 206 -26.03 -16.34 0.62
C LEU A 206 -26.29 -17.81 0.99
N GLY A 207 -25.26 -18.59 1.32
CA GLY A 207 -25.43 -19.99 1.72
C GLY A 207 -26.06 -20.20 3.12
N ARG A 208 -26.17 -19.16 3.95
CA ARG A 208 -26.54 -19.30 5.38
C ARG A 208 -28.02 -19.60 5.61
N ASN A 209 -28.92 -18.93 4.89
CA ASN A 209 -30.37 -19.07 5.08
C ASN A 209 -31.03 -19.65 3.82
N ASN A 210 -32.25 -20.17 3.95
CA ASN A 210 -32.93 -20.86 2.85
C ASN A 210 -33.25 -19.92 1.69
N GLU A 211 -33.83 -18.74 1.97
CA GLU A 211 -34.19 -17.77 0.93
C GLU A 211 -32.98 -17.32 0.09
N SER A 212 -31.84 -17.03 0.70
CA SER A 212 -30.65 -16.60 -0.02
C SER A 212 -29.92 -17.75 -0.71
N ARG A 213 -30.12 -18.99 -0.24
CA ARG A 213 -29.52 -20.17 -0.86
C ARG A 213 -30.11 -20.43 -2.24
N THR A 214 -31.39 -20.16 -2.45
CA THR A 214 -32.03 -20.23 -3.76
C THR A 214 -31.36 -19.29 -4.76
N ILE A 215 -31.03 -18.05 -4.34
CA ILE A 215 -30.27 -17.10 -5.17
C ILE A 215 -28.91 -17.71 -5.55
N LEU A 216 -28.19 -18.26 -4.57
CA LEU A 216 -26.90 -18.88 -4.81
C LEU A 216 -27.00 -20.09 -5.75
N SER A 217 -28.00 -20.95 -5.60
CA SER A 217 -28.25 -22.09 -6.49
C SER A 217 -28.46 -21.64 -7.94
N ASN A 218 -29.21 -20.55 -8.15
CA ASN A 218 -29.40 -19.97 -9.47
C ASN A 218 -28.08 -19.38 -10.04
N GLU A 219 -27.25 -18.74 -9.22
CA GLU A 219 -25.93 -18.27 -9.64
C GLU A 219 -24.99 -19.42 -10.04
N VAL A 220 -25.06 -20.55 -9.32
CA VAL A 220 -24.31 -21.77 -9.63
C VAL A 220 -24.80 -22.41 -10.92
N SER A 221 -26.12 -22.56 -11.11
CA SER A 221 -26.69 -23.16 -12.33
C SER A 221 -26.38 -22.35 -13.58
N ASN A 222 -26.34 -21.02 -13.45
CA ASN A 222 -25.97 -20.10 -14.53
C ASN A 222 -24.44 -19.99 -14.73
N GLY A 223 -23.63 -20.65 -13.91
CA GLY A 223 -22.18 -20.65 -14.02
C GLY A 223 -21.56 -19.25 -13.86
N THR A 224 -22.19 -18.38 -13.08
CA THR A 224 -21.69 -17.01 -12.89
C THR A 224 -20.39 -17.01 -12.10
N TYR A 225 -19.66 -15.89 -12.10
CA TYR A 225 -18.42 -15.83 -11.33
C TYR A 225 -18.68 -15.95 -9.82
N LEU A 226 -19.81 -15.44 -9.33
CA LEU A 226 -20.23 -15.63 -7.94
C LEU A 226 -20.49 -17.11 -7.64
N GLY A 227 -21.30 -17.80 -8.46
CA GLY A 227 -21.60 -19.22 -8.27
C GLY A 227 -20.34 -20.10 -8.34
N MET A 228 -19.41 -19.78 -9.25
CA MET A 228 -18.19 -20.55 -9.47
C MET A 228 -17.00 -20.10 -8.61
N ILE A 229 -17.16 -19.17 -7.67
CA ILE A 229 -16.02 -18.55 -6.96
C ILE A 229 -15.15 -19.57 -6.23
N LYS A 230 -15.76 -20.56 -5.56
CA LYS A 230 -15.01 -21.61 -4.84
C LYS A 230 -14.16 -22.44 -5.79
N TYR A 231 -14.73 -22.91 -6.90
CA TYR A 231 -14.00 -23.64 -7.93
C TYR A 231 -12.84 -22.81 -8.52
N ASN A 232 -13.09 -21.53 -8.83
CA ASN A 232 -12.07 -20.65 -9.37
C ASN A 232 -10.91 -20.42 -8.38
N LEU A 233 -11.21 -20.30 -7.08
CA LEU A 233 -10.20 -20.15 -6.04
C LEU A 233 -9.40 -21.44 -5.83
N SER A 234 -10.05 -22.61 -5.84
CA SER A 234 -9.36 -23.90 -5.71
C SER A 234 -8.40 -24.13 -6.87
N GLU A 235 -8.83 -23.87 -8.12
CA GLU A 235 -7.98 -23.95 -9.32
C GLU A 235 -6.81 -22.96 -9.27
N LYS A 236 -7.07 -21.71 -8.83
CA LYS A 236 -6.07 -20.64 -8.87
C LYS A 236 -5.02 -20.74 -7.76
N TYR A 237 -5.40 -21.21 -6.57
CA TYR A 237 -4.58 -21.17 -5.36
C TYR A 237 -4.30 -22.54 -4.74
N CYS A 238 -4.83 -23.62 -5.33
CA CYS A 238 -4.76 -24.99 -4.82
C CYS A 238 -5.20 -25.05 -3.34
N VAL A 239 -6.44 -24.59 -3.08
CA VAL A 239 -7.05 -24.55 -1.75
C VAL A 239 -8.29 -25.44 -1.70
N GLU A 240 -8.44 -26.15 -0.58
CA GLU A 240 -9.62 -26.97 -0.28
C GLU A 240 -10.53 -26.30 0.78
N MET A 241 -9.92 -25.49 1.66
CA MET A 241 -10.64 -24.72 2.67
C MET A 241 -10.82 -23.28 2.20
N PHE A 242 -12.08 -22.84 2.19
CA PHE A 242 -12.48 -21.50 1.78
C PHE A 242 -12.71 -20.64 3.01
N ASP A 243 -11.70 -19.86 3.37
CA ASP A 243 -11.79 -18.84 4.41
C ASP A 243 -11.07 -17.57 3.92
N LEU A 244 -11.63 -16.40 4.26
CA LEU A 244 -11.12 -15.12 3.77
C LEU A 244 -9.67 -14.85 4.18
N SER A 245 -9.21 -15.34 5.35
CA SER A 245 -7.82 -15.18 5.79
C SER A 245 -6.88 -16.07 4.99
N ILE A 246 -7.27 -17.32 4.73
CA ILE A 246 -6.50 -18.28 3.93
C ILE A 246 -6.32 -17.77 2.49
N ILE A 247 -7.40 -17.26 1.88
CA ILE A 247 -7.32 -16.73 0.51
C ILE A 247 -6.41 -15.49 0.46
N LYS A 248 -6.47 -14.60 1.47
CA LYS A 248 -5.55 -13.45 1.56
C LYS A 248 -4.09 -13.89 1.67
N GLU A 249 -3.80 -14.92 2.46
CA GLU A 249 -2.44 -15.46 2.56
C GLU A 249 -1.99 -16.08 1.24
N LYS A 250 -2.83 -16.87 0.57
CA LYS A 250 -2.52 -17.46 -0.74
C LYS A 250 -2.31 -16.42 -1.84
N GLN A 251 -3.11 -15.36 -1.86
CA GLN A 251 -2.92 -14.21 -2.74
C GLN A 251 -1.53 -13.58 -2.52
N LYS A 252 -1.13 -13.39 -1.26
CA LYS A 252 0.18 -12.85 -0.90
C LYS A 252 1.31 -13.81 -1.30
N THR A 253 1.19 -15.11 -1.03
CA THR A 253 2.17 -16.13 -1.42
C THR A 253 2.40 -16.13 -2.92
N LYS A 254 1.34 -16.07 -3.72
CA LYS A 254 1.43 -16.03 -5.18
C LYS A 254 2.17 -14.78 -5.70
N ILE A 255 1.98 -13.63 -5.05
CA ILE A 255 2.75 -12.42 -5.35
C ILE A 255 4.24 -12.65 -5.04
N HIS A 256 4.56 -13.23 -3.89
CA HIS A 256 5.94 -13.56 -3.53
C HIS A 256 6.58 -14.58 -4.49
N GLU A 257 5.86 -15.63 -4.89
CA GLU A 257 6.33 -16.59 -5.90
C GLU A 257 6.68 -15.90 -7.22
N SER A 258 5.83 -14.96 -7.69
CA SER A 258 6.09 -14.18 -8.90
C SER A 258 7.33 -13.29 -8.80
N ILE A 259 7.56 -12.72 -7.62
CA ILE A 259 8.77 -11.93 -7.33
C ILE A 259 10.00 -12.84 -7.30
N SER A 260 9.92 -13.98 -6.60
CA SER A 260 11.00 -14.95 -6.45
C SER A 260 11.44 -15.56 -7.78
N ALA A 261 10.49 -15.77 -8.71
CA ALA A 261 10.77 -16.26 -10.05
C ALA A 261 11.65 -15.30 -10.89
N LYS A 262 11.72 -14.01 -10.51
CA LYS A 262 12.51 -12.98 -11.21
C LYS A 262 13.80 -12.71 -10.43
N LYS A 263 14.92 -13.26 -10.91
CA LYS A 263 16.24 -13.20 -10.24
C LYS A 263 16.61 -11.82 -9.67
N LEU A 264 16.45 -10.73 -10.43
CA LEU A 264 16.82 -9.39 -9.95
C LEU A 264 15.87 -8.85 -8.88
N HIS A 265 14.57 -9.15 -8.99
CA HIS A 265 13.59 -8.68 -8.01
C HIS A 265 13.72 -9.47 -6.71
N SER A 266 14.00 -10.77 -6.79
CA SER A 266 14.11 -11.64 -5.61
C SER A 266 15.27 -11.26 -4.68
N GLU A 267 16.33 -10.62 -5.19
CA GLU A 267 17.44 -10.10 -4.38
C GLU A 267 17.00 -9.19 -3.23
N LEU A 268 15.95 -8.39 -3.42
CA LEU A 268 15.45 -7.52 -2.34
C LEU A 268 14.66 -8.29 -1.26
N PHE A 269 14.01 -9.39 -1.63
CA PHE A 269 13.06 -10.12 -0.78
C PHE A 269 13.61 -11.40 -0.16
N ASN A 270 14.71 -11.95 -0.67
CA ASN A 270 15.32 -13.17 -0.18
C ASN A 270 16.18 -12.90 1.07
N ASN A 271 15.67 -12.98 2.31
CA ASN A 271 16.57 -13.17 3.46
C ASN A 271 15.92 -13.47 4.82
N ASP A 272 16.57 -14.35 5.58
CA ASP A 272 16.18 -14.71 6.95
C ASP A 272 16.69 -13.71 8.01
N ASN A 273 17.80 -12.99 7.76
CA ASN A 273 18.47 -12.14 8.75
C ASN A 273 18.06 -10.66 8.70
N VAL A 274 17.25 -10.26 7.71
CA VAL A 274 16.80 -8.88 7.53
C VAL A 274 15.49 -8.65 8.28
N ASP A 275 15.38 -7.50 8.95
CA ASP A 275 14.09 -7.04 9.46
C ASP A 275 13.37 -6.26 8.36
N ILE A 276 12.46 -6.96 7.66
CA ILE A 276 11.68 -6.40 6.55
C ILE A 276 10.86 -5.19 7.02
N LYS A 277 10.28 -5.26 8.22
CA LYS A 277 9.40 -4.20 8.74
C LYS A 277 10.21 -2.93 9.05
N MET A 278 11.38 -3.07 9.67
CA MET A 278 12.30 -1.96 9.90
C MET A 278 12.87 -1.41 8.59
N SER A 279 13.25 -2.29 7.65
CA SER A 279 13.76 -1.93 6.33
C SER A 279 12.74 -1.16 5.47
N SER A 280 11.45 -1.33 5.76
CA SER A 280 10.34 -0.70 5.04
C SER A 280 9.82 0.60 5.69
N LEU A 281 10.50 1.15 6.71
CA LEU A 281 10.01 2.36 7.38
C LEU A 281 9.91 3.56 6.43
N TRP A 282 10.82 3.70 5.47
CA TRP A 282 10.74 4.76 4.47
C TRP A 282 9.46 4.68 3.62
N LEU A 283 8.98 3.49 3.26
CA LEU A 283 7.71 3.30 2.53
C LEU A 283 6.48 3.61 3.38
N SER A 284 6.58 3.52 4.70
CA SER A 284 5.42 3.68 5.61
C SER A 284 5.40 5.00 6.36
N LYS A 285 6.52 5.76 6.39
CA LYS A 285 6.64 6.99 7.18
C LYS A 285 7.35 8.15 6.47
N ALA A 286 8.07 7.93 5.36
CA ALA A 286 8.74 9.03 4.68
C ALA A 286 7.72 9.92 3.95
N ASN A 287 7.99 11.23 3.92
CA ASN A 287 7.15 12.21 3.23
C ASN A 287 7.73 12.53 1.85
N ILE A 288 7.57 11.61 0.90
CA ILE A 288 8.07 11.72 -0.47
C ILE A 288 6.93 11.68 -1.49
N SER A 289 7.17 12.26 -2.67
CA SER A 289 6.19 12.21 -3.75
C SER A 289 6.02 10.78 -4.28
N PRO A 290 4.84 10.44 -4.84
CA PRO A 290 4.61 9.14 -5.49
C PRO A 290 5.61 8.83 -6.62
N GLN A 291 6.05 9.86 -7.36
CA GLN A 291 7.03 9.74 -8.44
C GLN A 291 8.42 9.42 -7.90
N GLN A 292 8.82 10.08 -6.82
CA GLN A 292 10.10 9.81 -6.16
C GLN A 292 10.11 8.39 -5.57
N GLU A 293 9.04 7.97 -4.88
CA GLU A 293 8.90 6.59 -4.41
C GLU A 293 9.04 5.58 -5.56
N GLY A 294 8.42 5.86 -6.72
CA GLY A 294 8.54 5.03 -7.91
C GLY A 294 9.98 4.88 -8.42
N ILE A 295 10.78 5.96 -8.40
CA ILE A 295 12.20 5.92 -8.76
C ILE A 295 12.99 5.09 -7.74
N LEU A 296 12.82 5.36 -6.45
CA LEU A 296 13.57 4.67 -5.39
C LEU A 296 13.28 3.17 -5.38
N CYS A 297 12.02 2.77 -5.57
CA CYS A 297 11.66 1.35 -5.73
C CYS A 297 12.34 0.72 -6.95
N LYS A 298 12.39 1.41 -8.09
CA LYS A 298 13.06 0.92 -9.31
C LYS A 298 14.54 0.61 -9.08
N ILE A 299 15.22 1.45 -8.30
CA ILE A 299 16.62 1.24 -7.90
C ILE A 299 16.76 0.03 -6.99
N GLN A 300 15.94 -0.08 -5.94
CA GLN A 300 15.95 -1.24 -5.05
C GLN A 300 15.60 -2.55 -5.77
N ASP A 301 14.77 -2.51 -6.81
CA ASP A 301 14.42 -3.70 -7.60
C ASP A 301 15.53 -4.08 -8.63
N ARG A 302 16.68 -3.38 -8.63
CA ARG A 302 17.77 -3.51 -9.62
C ARG A 302 17.29 -3.39 -11.07
N ASN A 303 16.22 -2.64 -11.29
CA ASN A 303 15.47 -2.68 -12.54
C ASN A 303 15.94 -1.59 -13.51
N LEU A 304 17.23 -1.65 -13.84
CA LEU A 304 17.92 -0.72 -14.71
C LEU A 304 18.70 -1.49 -15.78
N TYR A 305 18.70 -0.95 -16.99
CA TYR A 305 19.38 -1.54 -18.12
C TYR A 305 20.70 -0.80 -18.37
N PHE A 306 21.81 -1.53 -18.36
CA PHE A 306 23.17 -0.99 -18.50
C PHE A 306 23.85 -1.37 -19.83
N ASN A 307 23.10 -1.89 -20.82
CA ASN A 307 23.60 -2.32 -22.14
C ASN A 307 24.81 -3.27 -22.09
N ASN A 308 24.99 -4.07 -21.03
CA ASN A 308 26.20 -4.87 -20.79
C ASN A 308 27.50 -4.06 -20.87
N THR A 309 27.46 -2.79 -20.48
CA THR A 309 28.63 -1.90 -20.49
C THR A 309 29.59 -2.28 -19.37
N THR A 310 30.88 -2.43 -19.69
CA THR A 310 31.93 -2.63 -18.69
C THR A 310 32.07 -1.40 -17.82
N CYS A 311 32.18 -1.58 -16.50
CA CYS A 311 32.41 -0.46 -15.59
C CYS A 311 33.78 0.18 -15.85
N PRO A 312 33.92 1.52 -15.79
CA PRO A 312 35.22 2.18 -15.91
C PRO A 312 36.29 1.70 -14.93
N CYS A 313 35.92 1.06 -13.82
CA CYS A 313 36.87 0.42 -12.90
C CYS A 313 37.50 -0.88 -13.44
N LYS A 314 37.01 -1.41 -14.57
CA LYS A 314 37.44 -2.65 -15.26
C LYS A 314 37.32 -3.94 -14.46
N ARG A 315 36.60 -3.95 -13.32
CA ARG A 315 36.45 -5.14 -12.46
C ARG A 315 35.20 -5.98 -12.77
N SER A 316 34.16 -5.37 -13.33
CA SER A 316 32.92 -6.06 -13.70
C SER A 316 32.11 -5.24 -14.70
N LEU A 317 31.03 -5.84 -15.20
CA LEU A 317 29.94 -5.11 -15.87
C LEU A 317 29.28 -4.12 -14.90
N LYS A 318 28.69 -3.06 -15.45
CA LYS A 318 27.85 -2.13 -14.70
C LYS A 318 26.59 -2.84 -14.20
N SER A 319 26.34 -2.73 -12.91
CA SER A 319 25.11 -3.13 -12.24
C SER A 319 24.83 -2.18 -11.10
N VAL A 320 23.58 -2.17 -10.62
CA VAL A 320 23.18 -1.40 -9.44
C VAL A 320 24.08 -1.74 -8.25
N ASP A 321 24.23 -3.02 -7.90
CA ASP A 321 25.05 -3.45 -6.76
C ASP A 321 26.53 -3.06 -6.92
N HIS A 322 27.08 -3.20 -8.14
CA HIS A 322 28.46 -2.83 -8.40
C HIS A 322 28.70 -1.34 -8.24
N LEU A 323 27.86 -0.50 -8.87
CA LEU A 323 27.97 0.96 -8.78
C LEU A 323 27.70 1.44 -7.35
N ALA A 324 26.77 0.81 -6.63
CA ALA A 324 26.41 1.22 -5.28
C ALA A 324 27.52 0.96 -4.26
N THR A 325 28.30 -0.12 -4.37
CA THR A 325 29.25 -0.50 -3.29
C THR A 325 30.59 -1.11 -3.73
N ARG A 326 30.74 -1.59 -4.97
CA ARG A 326 31.93 -2.37 -5.40
C ARG A 326 32.86 -1.62 -6.36
N CYS A 327 32.39 -0.51 -6.95
CA CYS A 327 33.18 0.25 -7.92
C CYS A 327 34.28 1.07 -7.22
N GLY A 328 35.54 0.63 -7.29
CA GLY A 328 36.66 1.31 -6.61
C GLY A 328 36.90 2.78 -7.01
N ARG A 329 36.46 3.20 -8.21
CA ARG A 329 36.53 4.61 -8.64
C ARG A 329 35.49 5.52 -7.98
N MET A 330 34.36 4.93 -7.58
CA MET A 330 33.15 5.63 -7.18
C MET A 330 32.85 5.43 -5.69
N ALA A 331 33.26 4.30 -5.12
CA ALA A 331 32.89 3.84 -3.80
C ALA A 331 33.27 4.82 -2.69
N HIS A 332 34.43 5.47 -2.72
CA HIS A 332 34.86 6.32 -1.61
C HIS A 332 33.99 7.58 -1.45
N ASN A 333 33.87 8.39 -2.51
CA ASN A 333 33.06 9.62 -2.47
C ASN A 333 31.57 9.31 -2.24
N GLN A 334 31.07 8.22 -2.83
CA GLN A 334 29.66 7.84 -2.76
C GLN A 334 29.26 7.19 -1.44
N TYR A 335 30.15 6.39 -0.86
CA TYR A 335 30.01 5.94 0.51
C TYR A 335 29.92 7.15 1.45
N LYS A 336 30.84 8.11 1.29
CA LYS A 336 30.90 9.32 2.12
C LYS A 336 29.59 10.11 2.10
N HIS A 337 28.99 10.37 0.93
CA HIS A 337 27.72 11.10 0.87
C HIS A 337 26.56 10.41 1.61
N ARG A 338 26.44 9.08 1.51
CA ARG A 338 25.39 8.33 2.22
C ARG A 338 25.64 8.29 3.72
N HIS A 339 26.89 8.05 4.11
CA HIS A 339 27.33 8.06 5.50
C HIS A 339 27.09 9.43 6.15
N ASP A 340 27.49 10.51 5.48
CA ASP A 340 27.29 11.88 5.95
C ASP A 340 25.79 12.23 6.10
N GLU A 341 24.91 11.76 5.22
CA GLU A 341 23.46 11.98 5.35
C GLU A 341 22.88 11.31 6.61
N VAL A 342 23.35 10.10 6.94
CA VAL A 342 22.99 9.40 8.18
C VAL A 342 23.53 10.16 9.39
N ALA A 343 24.82 10.52 9.36
CA ALA A 343 25.48 11.21 10.46
C ALA A 343 24.84 12.56 10.75
N ARG A 344 24.57 13.36 9.71
CA ARG A 344 23.89 14.66 9.82
C ARG A 344 22.50 14.53 10.41
N SER A 345 21.76 13.49 10.03
CA SER A 345 20.42 13.20 10.56
C SER A 345 20.43 12.87 12.05
N ILE A 346 21.37 12.02 12.49
CA ILE A 346 21.52 11.64 13.89
C ILE A 346 22.04 12.83 14.71
N HIS A 347 23.04 13.54 14.21
CA HIS A 347 23.62 14.71 14.89
C HIS A 347 22.58 15.83 15.11
N LEU A 348 21.80 16.18 14.08
CA LEU A 348 20.73 17.17 14.23
C LEU A 348 19.65 16.71 15.23
N PHE A 349 19.29 15.43 15.20
CA PHE A 349 18.33 14.88 16.15
C PHE A 349 18.83 15.02 17.59
N LEU A 350 20.06 14.57 17.87
CA LEU A 350 20.66 14.63 19.20
C LEU A 350 20.81 16.07 19.69
N ALA A 351 21.29 16.97 18.82
CA ALA A 351 21.43 18.38 19.17
C ALA A 351 20.07 19.04 19.52
N ASN A 352 18.97 18.64 18.85
CA ASN A 352 17.62 19.08 19.24
C ASN A 352 17.15 18.42 20.54
N GLN A 353 17.40 17.11 20.71
CA GLN A 353 16.98 16.35 21.89
C GLN A 353 17.57 16.92 23.18
N TYR A 354 18.84 17.31 23.16
CA TYR A 354 19.52 17.92 24.30
C TYR A 354 19.36 19.44 24.38
N GLY A 355 18.52 20.04 23.53
CA GLY A 355 18.23 21.49 23.56
C GLY A 355 19.39 22.39 23.14
N ILE A 356 20.41 21.86 22.46
CA ILE A 356 21.53 22.64 21.90
C ILE A 356 21.06 23.50 20.73
N THR A 357 20.13 22.97 19.92
CA THR A 357 19.50 23.70 18.82
C THR A 357 17.98 23.48 18.81
N LYS A 358 17.26 24.32 18.06
CA LYS A 358 15.80 24.20 17.83
C LYS A 358 15.48 24.05 16.33
N ARG A 359 16.47 23.65 15.53
CA ARG A 359 16.36 23.60 14.06
C ARG A 359 15.55 22.39 13.61
N LYS A 360 14.46 22.66 12.89
CA LYS A 360 13.53 21.63 12.38
C LYS A 360 13.88 21.08 10.99
N ARG A 361 14.72 21.77 10.21
CA ARG A 361 15.00 21.43 8.80
C ARG A 361 16.45 21.03 8.58
N MET A 362 16.65 19.92 7.86
CA MET A 362 17.97 19.41 7.48
C MET A 362 18.69 20.26 6.42
N LYS A 363 17.94 20.95 5.55
CA LYS A 363 18.51 21.79 4.49
C LYS A 363 19.51 22.79 5.09
N ASN A 364 20.74 22.81 4.57
CA ASN A 364 21.86 23.65 5.02
C ASN A 364 22.31 23.42 6.47
N TYR A 365 22.01 22.27 7.07
CA TYR A 365 22.56 21.91 8.37
C TYR A 365 23.99 21.39 8.22
N VAL A 366 24.91 21.96 9.00
CA VAL A 366 26.31 21.56 9.04
C VAL A 366 26.56 20.94 10.42
N CYS A 367 27.21 19.78 10.46
CA CYS A 367 27.64 19.20 11.72
C CYS A 367 28.89 19.93 12.20
N GLU A 368 28.77 20.61 13.34
CA GLU A 368 29.93 21.16 14.04
C GLU A 368 30.70 20.03 14.73
N SER A 369 32.03 20.12 14.75
CA SER A 369 32.89 19.05 15.31
C SER A 369 32.67 18.82 16.80
N VAL A 370 32.29 19.86 17.54
CA VAL A 370 31.91 19.80 18.95
C VAL A 370 30.77 20.77 19.19
N VAL A 371 29.67 20.26 19.74
CA VAL A 371 28.59 21.09 20.31
C VAL A 371 28.34 20.66 21.75
N SER A 372 28.09 21.63 22.63
CA SER A 372 27.90 21.31 24.06
C SER A 372 27.01 22.31 24.76
N ASN A 373 26.50 21.88 25.92
CA ASN A 373 25.92 22.74 26.93
C ASN A 373 26.36 22.25 28.32
N ASN A 374 25.74 22.74 29.39
CA ASN A 374 26.10 22.34 30.75
C ASN A 374 25.95 20.83 31.01
N ASN A 375 25.06 20.17 30.27
CA ASN A 375 24.62 18.80 30.53
C ASN A 375 25.21 17.78 29.56
N VAL A 376 25.51 18.16 28.32
CA VAL A 376 25.97 17.23 27.29
C VAL A 376 27.12 17.80 26.47
N VAL A 377 27.99 16.91 25.98
CA VAL A 377 28.95 17.19 24.90
C VAL A 377 28.69 16.22 23.77
N ILE A 378 28.46 16.73 22.56
CA ILE A 378 28.36 15.94 21.33
C ILE A 378 29.59 16.26 20.49
N LYS A 379 30.32 15.23 20.07
CA LYS A 379 31.46 15.34 19.16
C LYS A 379 31.12 14.62 17.86
N TYR A 380 31.41 15.23 16.72
CA TYR A 380 31.23 14.66 15.40
C TYR A 380 32.57 14.60 14.67
N ASP A 381 32.93 13.40 14.20
CA ASP A 381 34.18 13.12 13.46
C ASP A 381 35.42 13.78 14.10
N ASN A 382 35.54 13.67 15.43
CA ASN A 382 36.58 14.35 16.21
C ASN A 382 37.41 13.34 17.00
N PRO A 383 38.76 13.35 16.88
CA PRO A 383 39.61 12.52 17.72
C PRO A 383 39.37 12.73 19.21
N ILE A 384 39.31 11.63 19.94
CA ILE A 384 39.18 11.61 21.39
C ILE A 384 40.58 11.42 21.97
N SER A 385 41.04 12.44 22.69
CA SER A 385 42.29 12.36 23.44
C SER A 385 42.08 11.51 24.67
N THR A 386 42.95 10.54 24.87
CA THR A 386 43.00 9.68 26.04
C THR A 386 44.45 9.52 26.52
N GLU A 387 44.68 8.87 27.66
CA GLU A 387 46.03 8.72 28.23
C GLU A 387 46.83 7.63 27.50
N LEU A 388 46.14 6.60 27.02
CA LEU A 388 46.71 5.55 26.19
C LEU A 388 46.67 5.93 24.71
N VAL A 389 47.67 5.49 23.95
CA VAL A 389 47.66 5.64 22.50
C VAL A 389 46.71 4.60 21.89
N ILE A 390 45.46 5.00 21.64
CA ILE A 390 44.45 4.16 20.99
C ILE A 390 44.42 4.40 19.48
N GLN A 391 44.55 3.32 18.70
CA GLN A 391 44.50 3.36 17.23
C GLN A 391 43.14 3.85 16.69
N HIS A 392 42.03 3.38 17.27
CA HIS A 392 40.67 3.78 16.91
C HIS A 392 40.12 4.77 17.93
N ASN A 393 40.38 6.07 17.74
CA ASN A 393 39.97 7.12 18.67
C ASN A 393 39.06 8.19 18.06
N ARG A 394 38.63 8.05 16.82
CA ARG A 394 37.79 9.03 16.10
C ARG A 394 36.46 8.39 15.73
N PRO A 395 35.46 8.35 16.63
CA PRO A 395 34.13 7.83 16.32
C PRO A 395 33.34 8.79 15.42
N ASP A 396 32.35 8.26 14.69
CA ASP A 396 31.49 9.11 13.84
C ASP A 396 30.73 10.15 14.69
N ILE A 397 30.06 9.72 15.76
CA ILE A 397 29.45 10.61 16.75
C ILE A 397 29.71 10.07 18.16
N LEU A 398 30.13 10.94 19.07
CA LEU A 398 30.18 10.65 20.50
C LEU A 398 29.26 11.59 21.25
N VAL A 399 28.44 11.05 22.16
CA VAL A 399 27.57 11.82 23.05
C VAL A 399 27.99 11.51 24.48
N HIS A 400 28.40 12.51 25.24
CA HIS A 400 28.67 12.40 26.66
C HIS A 400 27.58 13.17 27.43
N ASP A 401 26.61 12.44 27.98
CA ASP A 401 25.57 12.96 28.87
C ASP A 401 26.10 12.96 30.31
N LYS A 402 26.43 14.16 30.81
CA LYS A 402 27.00 14.36 32.15
C LYS A 402 25.96 14.16 33.26
N GLN A 403 24.67 14.31 32.97
CA GLN A 403 23.61 14.14 33.97
C GLN A 403 23.36 12.66 34.23
N LYS A 404 23.33 11.85 33.18
CA LYS A 404 23.16 10.39 33.29
C LYS A 404 24.46 9.65 33.55
N ASN A 405 25.59 10.33 33.39
CA ASN A 405 26.92 9.74 33.43
C ASN A 405 27.04 8.60 32.40
N GLU A 406 26.58 8.87 31.18
CA GLU A 406 26.53 7.93 30.05
C GLU A 406 27.29 8.50 28.85
N ILE A 407 28.06 7.64 28.17
CA ILE A 407 28.73 7.97 26.92
C ILE A 407 28.26 7.01 25.84
N MET A 408 27.71 7.55 24.76
CA MET A 408 27.34 6.77 23.57
C MET A 408 28.35 7.03 22.47
N ILE A 409 28.90 5.95 21.90
CA ILE A 409 29.69 5.97 20.68
C ILE A 409 28.80 5.45 19.56
N ILE A 410 28.39 6.30 18.64
CA ILE A 410 27.55 5.93 17.49
C ILE A 410 28.45 5.80 16.28
N GLU A 411 28.40 4.65 15.64
CA GLU A 411 29.23 4.33 14.49
C GLU A 411 28.37 3.86 13.32
N ILE A 412 28.55 4.48 12.16
CA ILE A 412 27.67 4.34 11.00
C ILE A 412 28.34 3.47 9.93
N GLY A 413 27.54 2.63 9.28
CA GLY A 413 27.98 1.78 8.17
C GLY A 413 26.96 1.70 7.05
N ILE A 414 27.38 2.02 5.81
CA ILE A 414 26.56 1.81 4.61
C ILE A 414 27.19 0.72 3.75
N THR A 415 26.51 -0.41 3.58
CA THR A 415 27.11 -1.60 3.01
C THR A 415 26.23 -2.28 1.94
N ASN A 416 26.60 -3.47 1.52
CA ASN A 416 25.76 -4.36 0.72
C ASN A 416 25.19 -5.48 1.60
N LYS A 417 24.19 -6.17 1.06
CA LYS A 417 23.44 -7.20 1.77
C LYS A 417 24.29 -8.41 2.22
N GLU A 418 25.33 -8.78 1.48
CA GLU A 418 26.13 -9.99 1.73
C GLU A 418 26.96 -9.89 3.02
N ILE A 419 27.40 -8.68 3.37
CA ILE A 419 28.27 -8.43 4.54
C ILE A 419 27.57 -7.59 5.61
N LEU A 420 26.24 -7.48 5.58
CA LEU A 420 25.48 -6.63 6.50
C LEU A 420 25.73 -6.98 7.97
N ASP A 421 25.58 -8.26 8.32
CA ASP A 421 25.78 -8.77 9.69
C ASP A 421 27.25 -8.65 10.14
N GLN A 422 28.19 -8.83 9.20
CA GLN A 422 29.62 -8.68 9.47
C GLN A 422 29.95 -7.22 9.81
N VAL A 423 29.51 -6.28 8.98
CA VAL A 423 29.76 -4.84 9.21
C VAL A 423 29.12 -4.37 10.50
N GLU A 424 27.91 -4.84 10.85
CA GLU A 424 27.29 -4.52 12.15
C GLU A 424 28.17 -4.96 13.33
N LYS A 425 28.69 -6.19 13.29
CA LYS A 425 29.57 -6.71 14.35
C LYS A 425 30.90 -5.97 14.42
N GLU A 426 31.55 -5.74 13.28
CA GLU A 426 32.82 -4.99 13.21
C GLU A 426 32.66 -3.59 13.80
N LYS A 427 31.57 -2.89 13.45
CA LYS A 427 31.27 -1.54 13.93
C LYS A 427 30.96 -1.51 15.43
N MET A 428 30.36 -2.57 15.96
CA MET A 428 30.07 -2.70 17.39
C MET A 428 31.33 -2.83 18.24
N ILE A 429 32.33 -3.60 17.78
CA ILE A 429 33.56 -3.91 18.54
C ILE A 429 34.70 -2.92 18.29
N LYS A 430 34.61 -2.10 17.23
CA LYS A 430 35.67 -1.18 16.76
C LYS A 430 36.26 -0.28 17.86
N TYR A 431 35.42 0.14 18.81
CA TYR A 431 35.80 1.07 19.88
C TYR A 431 35.82 0.42 21.26
N ASP A 432 35.99 -0.89 21.38
CA ASP A 432 36.01 -1.58 22.68
C ASP A 432 37.10 -1.06 23.63
N LEU A 433 38.31 -0.82 23.09
CA LEU A 433 39.42 -0.25 23.87
C LEU A 433 39.12 1.19 24.31
N LEU A 434 38.65 2.03 23.37
CA LEU A 434 38.27 3.41 23.66
C LEU A 434 37.14 3.47 24.70
N SER A 435 36.18 2.55 24.61
CA SER A 435 35.05 2.48 25.53
C SER A 435 35.50 2.18 26.95
N LYS A 436 36.45 1.24 27.14
CA LYS A 436 37.02 0.92 28.45
C LYS A 436 37.78 2.09 29.05
N GLU A 437 38.56 2.79 28.24
CA GLU A 437 39.32 3.94 28.71
C GLU A 437 38.42 5.11 29.08
N LEU A 438 37.42 5.43 28.25
CA LEU A 438 36.43 6.47 28.56
C LEU A 438 35.59 6.14 29.80
N ALA A 439 35.26 4.87 30.00
CA ALA A 439 34.56 4.41 31.20
C ALA A 439 35.39 4.69 32.46
N SER A 440 36.69 4.41 32.40
CA SER A 440 37.62 4.69 33.50
C SER A 440 37.85 6.19 33.71
N LEU A 441 38.09 6.95 32.64
CA LEU A 441 38.42 8.39 32.70
C LEU A 441 37.26 9.24 33.23
N HIS A 442 36.02 8.89 32.87
CA HIS A 442 34.84 9.65 33.23
C HIS A 442 33.98 8.99 34.30
N ASN A 443 34.36 7.79 34.76
CA ASN A 443 33.55 6.94 35.63
C ASN A 443 32.11 6.74 35.07
N ALA A 444 31.98 6.63 33.75
CA ALA A 444 30.71 6.69 33.02
C ALA A 444 30.37 5.35 32.34
N ASN A 445 29.08 5.09 32.12
CA ASN A 445 28.64 3.93 31.34
C ASN A 445 28.84 4.19 29.84
N VAL A 446 29.74 3.45 29.20
CA VAL A 446 30.04 3.63 27.76
C VAL A 446 29.38 2.53 26.92
N THR A 447 28.67 2.93 25.86
CA THR A 447 28.03 1.99 24.93
C THR A 447 28.34 2.34 23.47
N THR A 448 28.86 1.38 22.73
CA THR A 448 28.97 1.47 21.26
C THR A 448 27.67 1.03 20.59
N ILE A 449 27.17 1.84 19.65
CA ILE A 449 25.90 1.65 18.95
C ILE A 449 26.16 1.67 17.44
N PRO A 450 26.17 0.51 16.76
CA PRO A 450 26.26 0.46 15.32
C PRO A 450 24.93 0.90 14.68
N VAL A 451 24.99 1.82 13.73
CA VAL A 451 23.87 2.19 12.84
C VAL A 451 24.25 1.77 11.42
N VAL A 452 23.93 0.52 11.10
CA VAL A 452 24.32 -0.11 9.83
C VAL A 452 23.08 -0.40 8.99
N MET A 453 23.16 -0.06 7.71
CA MET A 453 22.16 -0.43 6.71
C MET A 453 22.81 -0.65 5.34
N THR A 454 22.11 -1.32 4.45
CA THR A 454 22.56 -1.46 3.07
C THR A 454 22.28 -0.20 2.25
N TRP A 455 22.91 -0.10 1.08
CA TRP A 455 22.65 0.99 0.12
C TRP A 455 21.19 1.04 -0.37
N ASP A 456 20.48 -0.09 -0.35
CA ASP A 456 19.05 -0.23 -0.61
C ASP A 456 18.19 -0.16 0.66
N GLY A 457 18.75 0.22 1.81
CA GLY A 457 17.98 0.51 3.02
C GLY A 457 17.52 -0.71 3.82
N LEU A 458 18.07 -1.90 3.55
CA LEU A 458 17.85 -3.09 4.36
C LEU A 458 18.66 -3.01 5.67
N THR A 459 18.08 -3.57 6.73
CA THR A 459 18.62 -3.49 8.09
C THR A 459 18.54 -4.85 8.79
N THR A 460 19.45 -5.10 9.72
CA THR A 460 19.44 -6.30 10.56
C THR A 460 18.24 -6.29 11.52
N LYS A 461 17.94 -7.45 12.13
CA LYS A 461 16.99 -7.56 13.25
C LYS A 461 17.42 -6.81 14.51
N ASN A 462 18.70 -6.47 14.63
CA ASN A 462 19.24 -5.77 15.80
C ASN A 462 19.07 -4.25 15.73
N LEU A 463 18.89 -3.67 14.54
CA LEU A 463 18.83 -2.22 14.37
C LEU A 463 17.76 -1.56 15.25
N ALA A 464 16.60 -2.21 15.44
CA ALA A 464 15.55 -1.69 16.31
C ALA A 464 16.04 -1.46 17.76
N LYS A 465 16.84 -2.39 18.29
CA LYS A 465 17.48 -2.27 19.61
C LYS A 465 18.51 -1.15 19.63
N HIS A 466 19.34 -1.05 18.59
CA HIS A 466 20.38 -0.01 18.49
C HIS A 466 19.78 1.41 18.43
N ILE A 467 18.79 1.61 17.58
CA ILE A 467 18.05 2.87 17.45
C ILE A 467 17.28 3.21 18.74
N GLY A 468 16.75 2.20 19.43
CA GLY A 468 16.12 2.36 20.74
C GLY A 468 17.06 2.95 21.79
N LYS A 469 18.34 2.56 21.81
CA LYS A 469 19.35 3.13 22.71
C LYS A 469 19.64 4.61 22.44
N ILE A 470 19.61 5.03 21.18
CA ILE A 470 19.78 6.44 20.78
C ILE A 470 18.50 7.25 21.10
N GLY A 471 17.35 6.59 21.19
CA GLY A 471 16.04 7.24 21.28
C GLY A 471 15.57 7.83 19.95
N LEU A 472 16.12 7.38 18.82
CA LEU A 472 15.85 7.96 17.50
C LEU A 472 14.43 7.57 17.02
N PRO A 473 13.53 8.54 16.73
CA PRO A 473 12.18 8.23 16.28
C PRO A 473 12.14 7.56 14.91
N ASN A 474 11.21 6.62 14.72
CA ASN A 474 11.00 5.92 13.45
C ASN A 474 10.77 6.85 12.24
N LYS A 475 10.25 8.07 12.46
CA LYS A 475 10.08 9.06 11.38
C LYS A 475 11.43 9.60 10.88
N ILE A 476 12.41 9.78 11.77
CA ILE A 476 13.75 10.20 11.39
C ILE A 476 14.50 9.03 10.75
N LEU A 477 14.35 7.81 11.28
CA LEU A 477 14.93 6.62 10.64
C LEU A 477 14.39 6.40 9.21
N ALA A 478 13.09 6.60 9.00
CA ALA A 478 12.49 6.57 7.66
C ALA A 478 13.08 7.63 6.72
N TYR A 479 13.37 8.84 7.22
CA TYR A 479 14.07 9.88 6.46
C TYR A 479 15.51 9.47 6.12
N ILE A 480 16.24 8.88 7.07
CA ILE A 480 17.61 8.38 6.86
C ILE A 480 17.63 7.30 5.77
N GLN A 481 16.78 6.29 5.86
CA GLN A 481 16.67 5.22 4.86
C GLN A 481 16.36 5.80 3.47
N GLN A 482 15.37 6.69 3.41
CA GLN A 482 15.02 7.38 2.17
C GLN A 482 16.19 8.19 1.60
N GLY A 483 16.98 8.85 2.46
CA GLY A 483 18.17 9.60 2.09
C GLY A 483 19.25 8.71 1.47
N VAL A 484 19.55 7.57 2.11
CA VAL A 484 20.53 6.59 1.63
C VAL A 484 20.15 6.02 0.26
N ILE A 485 18.88 5.63 0.08
CA ILE A 485 18.39 5.09 -1.20
C ILE A 485 18.40 6.19 -2.27
N ARG A 486 18.01 7.42 -1.92
CA ARG A 486 18.02 8.56 -2.85
C ARG A 486 19.44 8.88 -3.32
N HIS A 487 20.41 8.98 -2.43
CA HIS A 487 21.79 9.23 -2.84
C HIS A 487 22.32 8.11 -3.74
N THR A 488 21.99 6.85 -3.45
CA THR A 488 22.31 5.74 -4.36
C THR A 488 21.62 5.88 -5.72
N SER A 489 20.35 6.30 -5.73
CA SER A 489 19.60 6.58 -6.96
C SER A 489 20.26 7.67 -7.80
N ASP A 490 20.59 8.82 -7.18
CA ASP A 490 21.18 9.97 -7.87
C ASP A 490 22.49 9.55 -8.55
N ILE A 491 23.33 8.78 -7.86
CA ILE A 491 24.58 8.24 -8.40
C ILE A 491 24.34 7.39 -9.66
N ILE A 492 23.43 6.43 -9.56
CA ILE A 492 23.23 5.43 -10.62
C ILE A 492 22.57 6.07 -11.83
N LEU A 493 21.59 6.96 -11.60
CA LEU A 493 20.91 7.67 -12.68
C LEU A 493 21.84 8.67 -13.37
N ASN A 494 22.73 9.35 -12.64
CA ASN A 494 23.78 10.19 -13.24
C ASN A 494 24.70 9.37 -14.16
N ASP A 495 25.15 8.18 -13.72
CA ASP A 495 25.99 7.30 -14.54
C ASP A 495 25.27 6.78 -15.81
N LEU A 496 23.95 6.67 -15.76
CA LEU A 496 23.10 6.31 -16.91
C LEU A 496 22.71 7.49 -17.80
N GLY A 497 23.07 8.73 -17.44
CA GLY A 497 22.61 9.93 -18.14
C GLY A 497 21.09 10.15 -18.01
N GLN A 498 20.48 9.63 -16.94
CA GLN A 498 19.05 9.66 -16.65
C GLN A 498 18.73 10.48 -15.38
N ALA A 499 19.64 11.34 -14.95
CA ALA A 499 19.36 12.27 -13.86
C ALA A 499 18.36 13.33 -14.35
N GLU A 500 17.24 13.45 -13.62
CA GLU A 500 16.22 14.49 -13.83
C GLU A 500 16.69 15.84 -13.26
#